data_AF-A0AAV9UHU6-F1
#
_entry.id   AF-A0AAV9UHU6-F1
#
_cell.length_a   1.000
_cell.length_b   1.000
_cell.length_c   1.000
_cell.angle_alpha   90.00
_cell.angle_beta   90.00
_cell.angle_gamma   90.00
#
_symmetry.space_group_name_H-M   'P 1'
#
loop_
_entity.id
_entity.type
_entity.pdbx_description
1 polymer ?
#
loop_
_entity_poly.entity_id
_entity_poly.type
_entity_poly.pdbx_seq_one_letter_code
_entity_poly.pdbx_strand_id
1 'polypeptide(L)'
;MSDPFEIRLQFTKMLQRLNASVNASKNCATFALKHKDLDEDLHSCILEQLETSSMNNRVNLLYFIEHLLEMSVAKSVTNYIPMIQSEFRTIVDCVSPPDQSGLQNIASTRKVLTKIKDAKLMAADTFDALMRSLDERERAGQHAHRLEEEGESDKADSEELEEVDQVPNGVTATTTTTVIGKDPEYADSARRSPSAPTAAPAASAPAIPYSPSAVNANAADGGSIGSTPTPTPAENRRQQASSQTTAFKRPSKQLIEERMEEDRERHKRLRETIWAIYPARDDAALDRSLEGLEAFVGPEFEMFWGDATEAEINDDDMELMAEEAELKAESLS
;
A
#
# COMPACT_ATOMS: atom_id res chain seq x y z
N MET A 1 4.72 11.93 -34.32
CA MET A 1 4.19 12.64 -33.14
C MET A 1 2.90 11.93 -32.81
N SER A 2 2.78 11.32 -31.63
CA SER A 2 1.55 10.62 -31.23
C SER A 2 0.47 11.63 -30.88
N ASP A 3 -0.79 11.25 -31.04
CA ASP A 3 -1.94 12.11 -30.79
C ASP A 3 -2.13 12.35 -29.28
N PRO A 4 -2.43 13.59 -28.81
CA PRO A 4 -2.60 13.87 -27.39
C PRO A 4 -3.64 12.97 -26.69
N PHE A 5 -4.75 12.64 -27.36
CA PHE A 5 -5.76 11.75 -26.79
C PHE A 5 -5.26 10.30 -26.66
N GLU A 6 -4.46 9.82 -27.63
CA GLU A 6 -3.78 8.52 -27.54
C GLU A 6 -2.81 8.48 -26.35
N ILE A 7 -2.00 9.53 -26.17
CA ILE A 7 -1.04 9.64 -25.07
C ILE A 7 -1.78 9.68 -23.72
N ARG A 8 -2.86 10.47 -23.61
CA ARG A 8 -3.73 10.51 -22.42
C ARG A 8 -4.26 9.11 -22.09
N LEU A 9 -4.91 8.45 -23.04
CA LEU A 9 -5.49 7.12 -22.87
C LEU A 9 -4.44 6.06 -22.51
N GLN A 10 -3.23 6.15 -23.08
CA GLN A 10 -2.13 5.27 -22.72
C GLN A 10 -1.66 5.51 -21.29
N PHE A 11 -1.51 6.78 -20.88
CA PHE A 11 -1.06 7.15 -19.55
C PHE A 11 -2.07 6.75 -18.47
N THR A 12 -3.35 7.03 -18.66
CA THR A 12 -4.44 6.56 -17.77
C THR A 12 -4.38 5.04 -17.57
N LYS A 13 -4.19 4.26 -18.64
CA LYS A 13 -4.03 2.79 -18.57
C LYS A 13 -2.76 2.34 -17.84
N MET A 14 -1.70 3.15 -17.82
CA MET A 14 -0.50 2.87 -17.03
C MET A 14 -0.76 3.14 -15.54
N LEU A 15 -1.37 4.30 -15.21
CA LEU A 15 -1.74 4.69 -13.85
C LEU A 15 -2.72 3.70 -13.19
N GLN A 16 -3.69 3.18 -13.95
CA GLN A 16 -4.67 2.17 -13.51
C GLN A 16 -4.06 0.79 -13.24
N ARG A 17 -2.83 0.54 -13.71
CA ARG A 17 -2.14 -0.76 -13.61
C ARG A 17 -0.84 -0.66 -12.81
N LEU A 18 -0.67 0.41 -12.04
CA LEU A 18 0.41 0.54 -11.08
C LEU A 18 0.23 -0.48 -9.95
N ASN A 19 1.36 -0.94 -9.43
CA ASN A 19 1.48 -1.89 -8.34
C ASN A 19 2.72 -1.51 -7.52
N ALA A 20 3.00 -2.25 -6.44
CA ALA A 20 4.19 -2.07 -5.59
C ALA A 20 5.57 -2.23 -6.28
N SER A 21 5.64 -2.36 -7.62
CA SER A 21 6.90 -2.37 -8.37
C SER A 21 7.46 -0.96 -8.58
N VAL A 22 8.67 -0.75 -8.04
CA VAL A 22 9.53 0.41 -8.35
C VAL A 22 9.72 0.60 -9.86
N ASN A 23 9.84 -0.49 -10.62
CA ASN A 23 10.01 -0.41 -12.07
C ASN A 23 8.73 0.02 -12.79
N ALA A 24 7.54 -0.37 -12.30
CA ALA A 24 6.28 0.15 -12.85
C ALA A 24 6.18 1.67 -12.66
N SER A 25 6.52 2.16 -11.46
CA SER A 25 6.59 3.58 -11.13
C SER A 25 7.59 4.35 -12.01
N LYS A 26 8.84 3.87 -12.11
CA LYS A 26 9.90 4.47 -12.95
C LYS A 26 9.58 4.49 -14.45
N ASN A 27 8.90 3.45 -14.95
CA ASN A 27 8.46 3.39 -16.35
C ASN A 27 7.31 4.38 -16.62
N CYS A 28 6.37 4.51 -15.68
CA CYS A 28 5.29 5.50 -15.77
C CYS A 28 5.82 6.94 -15.69
N ALA A 29 6.75 7.23 -14.77
CA ALA A 29 7.45 8.51 -14.70
C ALA A 29 8.25 8.80 -15.98
N THR A 30 8.94 7.81 -16.53
CA THR A 30 9.66 7.95 -17.81
C THR A 30 8.72 8.26 -18.98
N PHE A 31 7.50 7.71 -18.99
CA PHE A 31 6.49 8.05 -19.98
C PHE A 31 6.05 9.51 -19.85
N ALA A 32 5.65 9.95 -18.65
CA ALA A 32 5.22 11.34 -18.38
C ALA A 32 6.30 12.37 -18.77
N LEU A 33 7.58 12.10 -18.45
CA LEU A 33 8.70 12.99 -18.77
C LEU A 33 9.11 12.96 -20.26
N LYS A 34 8.81 11.88 -20.98
CA LYS A 34 8.98 11.81 -22.44
C LYS A 34 7.93 12.66 -23.18
N HIS A 35 6.74 12.77 -22.61
CA HIS A 35 5.59 13.51 -23.15
C HIS A 35 5.35 14.82 -22.41
N LYS A 36 6.44 15.51 -22.00
CA LYS A 36 6.41 16.76 -21.23
C LYS A 36 5.67 17.94 -21.88
N ASP A 37 5.39 17.88 -23.17
CA ASP A 37 4.64 18.92 -23.89
C ASP A 37 3.11 18.81 -23.66
N LEU A 38 2.67 17.79 -22.92
CA LEU A 38 1.29 17.52 -22.49
C LEU A 38 1.18 17.39 -20.96
N ASP A 39 2.15 17.92 -20.23
CA ASP A 39 2.27 17.85 -18.78
C ASP A 39 1.02 18.29 -18.00
N GLU A 40 0.31 19.34 -18.43
CA GLU A 40 -0.95 19.79 -17.80
C GLU A 40 -2.08 18.74 -17.89
N ASP A 41 -2.25 18.11 -19.06
CA ASP A 41 -3.26 17.06 -19.28
C ASP A 41 -2.88 15.74 -18.59
N LEU A 42 -1.58 15.39 -18.62
CA LEU A 42 -1.07 14.24 -17.89
C LEU A 42 -1.14 14.45 -16.37
N HIS A 43 -0.85 15.65 -15.85
CA HIS A 43 -1.08 16.00 -14.45
C HIS A 43 -2.56 15.87 -14.06
N SER A 44 -3.46 16.35 -14.91
CA SER A 44 -4.91 16.17 -14.72
C SER A 44 -5.30 14.69 -14.63
N CYS A 45 -4.67 13.82 -15.43
CA CYS A 45 -4.86 12.36 -15.33
C CYS A 45 -4.35 11.76 -14.01
N ILE A 46 -3.27 12.29 -13.42
CA ILE A 46 -2.77 11.82 -12.12
C ILE A 46 -3.83 12.08 -11.04
N LEU A 47 -4.39 13.29 -10.99
CA LEU A 47 -5.45 13.65 -10.05
C LEU A 47 -6.73 12.85 -10.31
N GLU A 48 -7.17 12.72 -11.57
CA GLU A 48 -8.33 11.91 -11.96
C GLU A 48 -8.19 10.45 -11.48
N GLN A 49 -7.00 9.85 -11.62
CA GLN A 49 -6.76 8.48 -11.14
C GLN A 49 -6.58 8.38 -9.63
N LEU A 50 -6.07 9.41 -8.94
CA LEU A 50 -6.05 9.46 -7.47
C LEU A 50 -7.47 9.48 -6.88
N GLU A 51 -8.40 10.22 -7.48
CA GLU A 51 -9.79 10.31 -7.03
C GLU A 51 -10.60 9.04 -7.32
N THR A 52 -10.33 8.35 -8.42
CA THR A 52 -11.15 7.22 -8.92
C THR A 52 -10.60 5.82 -8.59
N SER A 53 -9.30 5.71 -8.26
CA SER A 53 -8.66 4.42 -7.95
C SER A 53 -9.03 3.83 -6.58
N SER A 54 -8.76 2.53 -6.40
CA SER A 54 -8.79 1.85 -5.10
C SER A 54 -7.74 2.41 -4.12
N MET A 55 -7.99 2.33 -2.81
CA MET A 55 -7.04 2.80 -1.77
C MET A 55 -5.62 2.26 -1.95
N ASN A 56 -5.49 1.01 -2.38
CA ASN A 56 -4.20 0.38 -2.69
C ASN A 56 -3.49 1.06 -3.87
N ASN A 57 -4.20 1.23 -5.01
CA ASN A 57 -3.60 1.89 -6.16
C ASN A 57 -3.31 3.38 -5.92
N ARG A 58 -4.04 4.05 -5.01
CA ARG A 58 -3.70 5.41 -4.57
C ARG A 58 -2.34 5.48 -3.86
N VAL A 59 -2.00 4.50 -3.03
CA VAL A 59 -0.64 4.38 -2.46
C VAL A 59 0.39 4.17 -3.57
N ASN A 60 0.10 3.32 -4.57
CA ASN A 60 1.00 3.12 -5.72
C ASN A 60 1.18 4.40 -6.56
N LEU A 61 0.11 5.17 -6.76
CA LEU A 61 0.15 6.50 -7.39
C LEU A 61 1.03 7.47 -6.58
N LEU A 62 0.95 7.47 -5.25
CA LEU A 62 1.81 8.30 -4.40
C LEU A 62 3.30 7.94 -4.53
N TYR A 63 3.66 6.65 -4.59
CA TYR A 63 5.03 6.22 -4.90
C TYR A 63 5.45 6.59 -6.32
N PHE A 64 4.55 6.50 -7.30
CA PHE A 64 4.83 6.98 -8.66
C PHE A 64 5.08 8.50 -8.69
N ILE A 65 4.37 9.30 -7.90
CA ILE A 65 4.56 10.76 -7.81
C ILE A 65 5.93 11.10 -7.22
N GLU A 66 6.39 10.41 -6.18
CA GLU A 66 7.77 10.55 -5.66
C GLU A 66 8.81 10.27 -6.76
N HIS A 67 8.70 9.13 -7.45
CA HIS A 67 9.57 8.82 -8.60
C HIS A 67 9.48 9.86 -9.72
N LEU A 68 8.29 10.39 -10.02
CA LEU A 68 8.10 11.43 -11.03
C LEU A 68 8.87 12.70 -10.67
N LEU A 69 8.81 13.15 -9.42
CA LEU A 69 9.52 14.34 -8.95
C LEU A 69 11.05 14.13 -8.93
N GLU A 70 11.54 13.00 -8.42
CA GLU A 70 12.97 12.66 -8.45
C GLU A 70 13.51 12.63 -9.89
N MET A 71 12.79 11.95 -10.79
CA MET A 71 13.18 11.85 -12.20
C MET A 71 13.01 13.18 -12.97
N SER A 72 12.09 14.05 -12.54
CA SER A 72 11.94 15.42 -13.06
C SER A 72 13.20 16.24 -12.81
N VAL A 73 13.74 16.20 -11.58
CA VAL A 73 15.01 16.85 -11.23
C VAL A 73 16.16 16.23 -12.01
N ALA A 74 16.30 14.90 -11.98
CA ALA A 74 17.41 14.20 -12.63
C ALA A 74 17.47 14.41 -14.16
N LYS A 75 16.32 14.62 -14.81
CA LYS A 75 16.23 14.91 -16.26
C LYS A 75 16.09 16.40 -16.59
N SER A 76 16.11 17.29 -15.59
CA SER A 76 15.89 18.74 -15.77
C SER A 76 14.57 19.09 -16.51
N VAL A 77 13.50 18.35 -16.22
CA VAL A 77 12.13 18.59 -16.72
C VAL A 77 11.28 18.99 -15.52
N THR A 78 11.20 20.27 -15.22
CA THR A 78 10.71 20.77 -13.92
C THR A 78 9.21 20.98 -13.83
N ASN A 79 8.47 20.92 -14.94
CA ASN A 79 7.09 21.39 -15.03
C ASN A 79 6.12 20.68 -14.06
N TYR A 80 6.30 19.38 -13.83
CA TYR A 80 5.49 18.61 -12.87
C TYR A 80 5.71 19.02 -11.40
N ILE A 81 6.87 19.59 -11.07
CA ILE A 81 7.25 19.92 -9.68
C ILE A 81 6.29 20.97 -9.07
N PRO A 82 6.10 22.17 -9.63
CA PRO A 82 5.19 23.16 -9.04
C PRO A 82 3.73 22.69 -9.04
N MET A 83 3.26 21.98 -10.08
CA MET A 83 1.89 21.47 -10.16
C MET A 83 1.57 20.48 -9.03
N ILE A 84 2.46 19.51 -8.79
CA ILE A 84 2.32 18.56 -7.68
C ILE A 84 2.50 19.25 -6.32
N GLN A 85 3.41 20.21 -6.21
CA GLN A 85 3.64 20.96 -4.97
C GLN A 85 2.41 21.74 -4.49
N SER A 86 1.62 22.32 -5.40
CA SER A 86 0.34 22.95 -5.05
C SER A 86 -0.72 21.94 -4.57
N GLU A 87 -0.67 20.70 -5.05
CA GLU A 87 -1.71 19.69 -4.83
C GLU A 87 -1.40 18.67 -3.72
N PHE A 88 -0.26 18.78 -3.00
CA PHE A 88 0.11 17.79 -1.97
C PHE A 88 -0.97 17.54 -0.92
N ARG A 89 -1.77 18.54 -0.55
CA ARG A 89 -2.92 18.35 0.35
C ARG A 89 -4.00 17.49 -0.30
N THR A 90 -4.44 17.85 -1.51
CA THR A 90 -5.40 17.09 -2.32
C THR A 90 -4.96 15.63 -2.52
N ILE A 91 -3.68 15.43 -2.83
CA ILE A 91 -3.07 14.10 -3.00
C ILE A 91 -3.13 13.29 -1.70
N VAL A 92 -2.71 13.88 -0.56
CA VAL A 92 -2.74 13.20 0.75
C VAL A 92 -4.18 12.91 1.19
N ASP A 93 -5.13 13.79 0.92
CA ASP A 93 -6.54 13.60 1.23
C ASP A 93 -7.19 12.53 0.33
N CYS A 94 -6.70 12.34 -0.89
CA CYS A 94 -7.11 11.20 -1.74
C CYS A 94 -6.52 9.87 -1.26
N VAL A 95 -5.24 9.83 -0.84
CA VAL A 95 -4.51 8.59 -0.50
C VAL A 95 -4.79 8.11 0.92
N SER A 96 -4.85 9.02 1.89
CA SER A 96 -5.14 8.77 3.30
C SER A 96 -6.29 9.66 3.77
N PRO A 97 -7.52 9.47 3.24
CA PRO A 97 -8.69 10.26 3.65
C PRO A 97 -8.96 10.14 5.16
N PRO A 98 -9.71 11.07 5.75
CA PRO A 98 -9.92 11.13 7.21
C PRO A 98 -10.88 10.07 7.77
N ASP A 99 -11.48 9.23 6.92
CA ASP A 99 -12.29 8.09 7.34
C ASP A 99 -11.46 6.82 7.58
N GLN A 100 -12.12 5.75 8.03
CA GLN A 100 -11.48 4.47 8.37
C GLN A 100 -10.69 3.85 7.19
N SER A 101 -11.06 4.14 5.93
CA SER A 101 -10.35 3.62 4.76
C SER A 101 -8.93 4.18 4.59
N GLY A 102 -8.68 5.43 5.03
CA GLY A 102 -7.38 6.07 4.92
C GLY A 102 -6.35 5.62 5.96
N LEU A 103 -6.79 5.08 7.10
CA LEU A 103 -5.94 4.67 8.23
C LEU A 103 -4.84 3.68 7.82
N GLN A 104 -5.19 2.69 7.00
CA GLN A 104 -4.25 1.67 6.49
C GLN A 104 -3.13 2.25 5.61
N ASN A 105 -3.33 3.45 5.07
CA ASN A 105 -2.39 4.10 4.17
C ASN A 105 -1.46 5.09 4.89
N ILE A 106 -1.76 5.49 6.13
CA ILE A 106 -1.04 6.55 6.86
C ILE A 106 0.46 6.29 6.93
N ALA A 107 0.89 5.10 7.34
CA ALA A 107 2.31 4.75 7.48
C ALA A 107 3.07 4.83 6.13
N SER A 108 2.45 4.36 5.05
CA SER A 108 3.00 4.46 3.68
C SER A 108 3.07 5.91 3.21
N THR A 109 2.02 6.70 3.47
CA THR A 109 1.95 8.13 3.13
C THR A 109 3.04 8.93 3.83
N ARG A 110 3.18 8.79 5.17
CA ARG A 110 4.27 9.41 5.94
C ARG A 110 5.64 9.09 5.33
N LYS A 111 5.90 7.82 5.03
CA LYS A 111 7.18 7.37 4.44
C LYS A 111 7.49 8.05 3.11
N VAL A 112 6.49 8.22 2.22
CA VAL A 112 6.70 8.93 0.95
C VAL A 112 6.88 10.43 1.17
N LEU A 113 6.10 11.05 2.04
CA LEU A 113 6.25 12.48 2.36
C LEU A 113 7.64 12.79 2.92
N THR A 114 8.17 11.95 3.83
CA THR A 114 9.53 12.10 4.38
C THR A 114 10.58 12.09 3.28
N LYS A 115 10.52 11.11 2.37
CA LYS A 115 11.43 11.06 1.21
C LYS A 115 11.37 12.31 0.33
N ILE A 116 10.17 12.76 -0.03
CA ILE A 116 9.98 13.95 -0.88
C ILE A 116 10.57 15.20 -0.18
N LYS A 117 10.37 15.33 1.14
CA LYS A 117 10.92 16.41 1.95
C LYS A 117 12.45 16.32 2.09
N ASP A 118 13.02 15.14 2.29
CA ASP A 118 14.48 14.94 2.37
C ASP A 118 15.17 15.17 1.00
N ALA A 119 14.50 14.82 -0.10
CA ALA A 119 14.88 15.19 -1.47
C ALA A 119 14.68 16.68 -1.79
N LYS A 120 14.24 17.50 -0.82
CA LYS A 120 13.99 18.96 -0.94
C LYS A 120 12.93 19.33 -1.99
N LEU A 121 12.02 18.41 -2.26
CA LEU A 121 10.91 18.57 -3.21
C LEU A 121 9.61 19.05 -2.53
N MET A 122 9.64 19.33 -1.22
CA MET A 122 8.54 19.86 -0.43
C MET A 122 9.06 20.91 0.57
N ALA A 123 8.29 21.98 0.79
CA ALA A 123 8.59 22.94 1.84
C ALA A 123 8.37 22.34 3.24
N ALA A 124 9.22 22.70 4.21
CA ALA A 124 9.15 22.17 5.58
C ALA A 124 7.78 22.44 6.23
N ASP A 125 7.25 23.67 6.11
CA ASP A 125 5.94 24.04 6.66
C ASP A 125 4.80 23.17 6.10
N THR A 126 4.85 22.86 4.79
CA THR A 126 3.89 21.98 4.12
C THR A 126 4.01 20.54 4.63
N PHE A 127 5.25 20.03 4.73
CA PHE A 127 5.51 18.70 5.29
C PHE A 127 4.96 18.57 6.71
N ASP A 128 5.31 19.49 7.59
CA ASP A 128 4.86 19.50 8.98
C ASP A 128 3.32 19.63 9.09
N ALA A 129 2.68 20.44 8.24
CA ALA A 129 1.22 20.56 8.21
C ALA A 129 0.52 19.27 7.76
N LEU A 130 1.12 18.53 6.82
CA LEU A 130 0.61 17.22 6.37
C LEU A 130 0.84 16.15 7.44
N MET A 131 2.02 16.09 8.04
CA MET A 131 2.36 15.13 9.11
C MET A 131 1.43 15.29 10.32
N ARG A 132 1.21 16.51 10.81
CA ARG A 132 0.23 16.78 11.88
C ARG A 132 -1.19 16.34 11.50
N SER A 133 -1.61 16.59 10.25
CA SER A 133 -2.93 16.17 9.79
C SER A 133 -3.08 14.64 9.70
N LEU A 134 -1.98 13.90 9.47
CA LEU A 134 -1.96 12.44 9.54
C LEU A 134 -1.97 11.95 10.99
N ASP A 135 -1.26 12.61 11.92
CA ASP A 135 -1.32 12.32 13.37
C ASP A 135 -2.75 12.46 13.91
N GLU A 136 -3.44 13.52 13.50
CA GLU A 136 -4.83 13.78 13.88
C GLU A 136 -5.79 12.70 13.36
N ARG A 137 -5.64 12.26 12.10
CA ARG A 137 -6.43 11.17 11.50
C ARG A 137 -6.18 9.84 12.21
N GLU A 138 -4.92 9.50 12.46
CA GLU A 138 -4.53 8.27 13.13
C GLU A 138 -5.10 8.20 14.56
N ARG A 139 -4.98 9.29 15.33
CA ARG A 139 -5.54 9.40 16.68
C ARG A 139 -7.08 9.38 16.68
N ALA A 140 -7.73 9.99 15.69
CA ALA A 140 -9.18 9.95 15.55
C ALA A 140 -9.68 8.54 15.22
N GLY A 141 -8.99 7.81 14.33
CA GLY A 141 -9.30 6.42 13.98
C GLY A 141 -9.17 5.46 15.17
N GLN A 142 -8.09 5.60 15.96
CA GLN A 142 -7.89 4.83 17.19
C GLN A 142 -8.99 5.10 18.24
N HIS A 143 -9.44 6.36 18.34
CA HIS A 143 -10.53 6.72 19.26
C HIS A 143 -11.89 6.15 18.80
N ALA A 144 -12.16 6.12 17.49
CA ALA A 144 -13.38 5.50 16.95
C ALA A 144 -13.42 3.99 17.25
N HIS A 145 -12.31 3.29 17.02
CA HIS A 145 -12.20 1.85 17.31
C HIS A 145 -12.47 1.52 18.78
N ARG A 146 -11.92 2.30 19.71
CA ARG A 146 -12.16 2.11 21.15
C ARG A 146 -13.64 2.24 21.54
N LEU A 147 -14.34 3.22 20.96
CA LEU A 147 -15.77 3.41 21.23
C LEU A 147 -16.63 2.28 20.63
N GLU A 148 -16.20 1.69 19.51
CA GLU A 148 -16.84 0.49 18.94
C GLU A 148 -16.61 -0.74 19.84
N GLU A 149 -15.41 -0.92 20.40
CA GLU A 149 -15.09 -1.99 21.35
C GLU A 149 -15.88 -1.86 22.68
N GLU A 150 -15.90 -0.67 23.28
CA GLU A 150 -16.65 -0.39 24.52
C GLU A 150 -18.17 -0.56 24.30
N GLY A 151 -18.69 -0.12 23.16
CA GLY A 151 -20.12 -0.25 22.81
C GLY A 151 -20.56 -1.67 22.47
N GLU A 152 -19.68 -2.51 21.91
CA GLU A 152 -19.97 -3.94 21.69
C GLU A 152 -19.91 -4.73 23.02
N SER A 153 -19.03 -4.36 23.96
CA SER A 153 -18.99 -5.00 25.30
C SER A 153 -20.24 -4.71 26.14
N ASP A 154 -20.70 -3.46 26.20
CA ASP A 154 -21.95 -3.10 26.91
C ASP A 154 -23.16 -3.86 26.32
N LYS A 155 -23.11 -4.11 25.01
CA LYS A 155 -24.18 -4.80 24.29
C LYS A 155 -24.15 -6.31 24.56
N ALA A 156 -22.97 -6.93 24.58
CA ALA A 156 -22.81 -8.34 24.96
C ALA A 156 -23.26 -8.60 26.40
N ASP A 157 -22.88 -7.76 27.36
CA ASP A 157 -23.36 -7.84 28.76
C ASP A 157 -24.91 -7.71 28.82
N SER A 158 -25.51 -6.86 27.98
CA SER A 158 -26.97 -6.71 27.95
C SER A 158 -27.70 -7.89 27.29
N GLU A 159 -27.11 -8.55 26.29
CA GLU A 159 -27.68 -9.74 25.66
C GLU A 159 -27.51 -10.99 26.56
N GLU A 160 -26.40 -11.11 27.31
CA GLU A 160 -26.18 -12.19 28.30
C GLU A 160 -27.11 -12.08 29.52
N LEU A 161 -27.50 -10.86 29.91
CA LEU A 161 -28.47 -10.62 30.99
C LEU A 161 -29.95 -10.85 30.59
N GLU A 162 -30.28 -10.90 29.29
CA GLU A 162 -31.63 -11.25 28.83
C GLU A 162 -31.87 -12.79 28.71
N GLU A 163 -30.82 -13.63 28.70
CA GLU A 163 -30.94 -15.09 28.58
C GLU A 163 -31.27 -15.83 29.91
N VAL A 164 -31.71 -15.12 30.96
CA VAL A 164 -31.98 -15.71 32.30
C VAL A 164 -33.39 -15.43 32.85
N ASP A 165 -34.45 -15.59 32.04
CA ASP A 165 -35.76 -16.01 32.57
C ASP A 165 -36.66 -16.71 31.52
N GLN A 166 -36.32 -17.94 31.12
CA GLN A 166 -37.23 -18.79 30.35
C GLN A 166 -37.40 -20.18 30.98
N VAL A 167 -38.50 -20.35 31.72
CA VAL A 167 -38.90 -21.63 32.32
C VAL A 167 -39.28 -22.65 31.23
N PRO A 168 -38.63 -23.83 31.14
CA PRO A 168 -38.88 -24.77 30.06
C PRO A 168 -40.10 -25.67 30.34
N ASN A 169 -41.21 -25.42 29.65
CA ASN A 169 -42.24 -26.44 29.44
C ASN A 169 -41.91 -27.18 28.13
N GLY A 170 -41.50 -28.45 28.25
CA GLY A 170 -40.88 -29.18 27.13
C GLY A 170 -41.86 -29.82 26.14
N VAL A 171 -41.30 -30.37 25.05
CA VAL A 171 -41.40 -31.80 24.68
C VAL A 171 -40.52 -32.09 23.43
N THR A 172 -39.58 -33.02 23.61
CA THR A 172 -38.83 -33.83 22.60
C THR A 172 -38.20 -33.17 21.36
N ALA A 173 -36.86 -33.19 21.28
CA ALA A 173 -36.14 -34.06 20.30
C ALA A 173 -34.63 -34.19 20.62
N THR A 174 -34.19 -35.44 20.78
CA THR A 174 -32.83 -36.01 20.72
C THR A 174 -31.62 -35.10 20.47
N THR A 175 -30.70 -35.05 21.43
CA THR A 175 -29.26 -34.82 21.17
C THR A 175 -28.43 -35.94 21.82
N THR A 176 -27.75 -36.73 21.01
CA THR A 176 -26.88 -37.83 21.48
C THR A 176 -25.56 -37.25 21.99
N THR A 177 -25.32 -37.38 23.29
CA THR A 177 -24.01 -37.12 23.90
C THR A 177 -23.11 -38.35 23.75
N THR A 178 -21.89 -38.16 23.25
CA THR A 178 -20.77 -39.09 23.46
C THR A 178 -19.55 -38.28 23.89
N VAL A 179 -18.96 -38.64 25.02
CA VAL A 179 -17.73 -38.07 25.57
C VAL A 179 -16.63 -39.14 25.53
N ILE A 180 -15.36 -38.71 25.58
CA ILE A 180 -14.13 -39.50 25.83
C ILE A 180 -13.65 -40.34 24.63
N GLY A 181 -12.39 -40.12 24.21
CA GLY A 181 -11.87 -40.88 23.07
C GLY A 181 -10.39 -40.80 22.64
N LYS A 182 -9.45 -40.26 23.44
CA LYS A 182 -8.00 -40.60 23.45
C LYS A 182 -7.15 -40.41 22.16
N ASP A 183 -5.93 -39.94 22.35
CA ASP A 183 -4.92 -39.75 21.29
C ASP A 183 -4.52 -41.05 20.57
N PRO A 184 -4.23 -41.00 19.26
CA PRO A 184 -3.36 -41.95 18.58
C PRO A 184 -1.97 -41.36 18.32
N GLU A 185 -0.94 -42.12 18.68
CA GLU A 185 0.48 -41.82 18.46
C GLU A 185 0.79 -41.56 16.97
N TYR A 186 1.55 -40.50 16.67
CA TYR A 186 2.12 -40.33 15.33
C TYR A 186 3.46 -41.09 15.24
N ALA A 187 3.44 -42.25 14.60
CA ALA A 187 4.64 -43.08 14.44
C ALA A 187 5.62 -42.47 13.42
N ASP A 188 6.88 -42.35 13.86
CA ASP A 188 8.03 -42.01 13.02
C ASP A 188 8.24 -43.04 11.90
N SER A 189 8.51 -42.55 10.68
CA SER A 189 9.20 -43.31 9.63
C SER A 189 9.75 -42.39 8.55
N ALA A 190 10.96 -41.88 8.77
CA ALA A 190 11.78 -41.30 7.71
C ALA A 190 12.02 -42.28 6.54
N ARG A 191 12.09 -41.76 5.29
CA ARG A 191 13.29 -41.80 4.41
C ARG A 191 13.01 -41.47 2.93
N ARG A 192 14.06 -40.91 2.30
CA ARG A 192 14.43 -40.93 0.86
C ARG A 192 13.68 -40.02 -0.13
N SER A 193 14.35 -38.91 -0.46
CA SER A 193 14.57 -38.48 -1.86
C SER A 193 15.30 -39.57 -2.67
N PRO A 194 15.28 -39.56 -4.02
CA PRO A 194 16.23 -38.68 -4.74
C PRO A 194 15.77 -38.12 -6.11
N SER A 195 16.61 -37.19 -6.61
CA SER A 195 16.93 -36.89 -8.03
C SER A 195 15.87 -36.33 -9.01
N ALA A 196 16.20 -35.17 -9.58
CA ALA A 196 15.72 -34.71 -10.90
C ALA A 196 16.41 -35.50 -12.05
N PRO A 197 15.91 -35.43 -13.31
CA PRO A 197 16.43 -34.39 -14.21
C PRO A 197 15.47 -33.81 -15.28
N THR A 198 15.79 -32.57 -15.68
CA THR A 198 15.78 -31.98 -17.05
C THR A 198 14.79 -32.47 -18.13
N ALA A 199 13.89 -31.57 -18.61
CA ALA A 199 13.79 -31.13 -20.03
C ALA A 199 12.51 -30.28 -20.31
N ALA A 200 12.62 -29.26 -21.17
CA ALA A 200 11.48 -28.59 -21.82
C ALA A 200 11.12 -29.30 -23.14
N PRO A 201 9.90 -29.13 -23.69
CA PRO A 201 9.78 -28.10 -24.75
C PRO A 201 8.41 -27.39 -24.91
N ALA A 202 8.50 -26.20 -25.49
CA ALA A 202 7.59 -25.52 -26.45
C ALA A 202 6.04 -25.71 -26.44
N ALA A 203 5.37 -24.56 -26.24
CA ALA A 203 4.30 -23.99 -27.08
C ALA A 203 2.96 -24.75 -27.33
N SER A 204 1.87 -24.16 -26.82
CA SER A 204 0.63 -23.94 -27.59
C SER A 204 -0.18 -22.77 -27.00
N ALA A 205 -0.75 -21.92 -27.86
CA ALA A 205 -1.73 -20.92 -27.48
C ALA A 205 -3.15 -21.55 -27.40
N PRO A 206 -4.11 -20.85 -26.80
CA PRO A 206 -5.38 -20.68 -27.52
C PRO A 206 -5.86 -19.22 -27.58
N ALA A 207 -6.67 -18.94 -28.59
CA ALA A 207 -7.10 -17.61 -28.98
C ALA A 207 -8.31 -17.08 -28.18
N ILE A 208 -8.41 -15.75 -28.15
CA ILE A 208 -9.56 -14.99 -27.68
C ILE A 208 -10.71 -15.09 -28.69
N PRO A 209 -11.95 -15.42 -28.28
CA PRO A 209 -13.15 -14.98 -28.98
C PRO A 209 -13.68 -13.67 -28.37
N TYR A 210 -13.90 -12.68 -29.24
CA TYR A 210 -14.50 -11.38 -28.90
C TYR A 210 -15.93 -11.54 -28.38
N SER A 211 -16.35 -10.63 -27.48
CA SER A 211 -17.76 -10.43 -27.12
C SER A 211 -18.17 -8.98 -27.47
N PRO A 212 -19.33 -8.75 -28.11
CA PRO A 212 -19.68 -7.44 -28.66
C PRO A 212 -20.40 -6.52 -27.65
N SER A 213 -20.29 -5.22 -27.90
CA SER A 213 -20.98 -4.15 -27.16
C SER A 213 -22.50 -4.31 -27.17
N ALA A 214 -23.14 -4.13 -26.01
CA ALA A 214 -24.57 -3.86 -25.91
C ALA A 214 -24.77 -2.41 -25.43
N VAL A 215 -25.10 -1.53 -26.37
CA VAL A 215 -25.50 -0.14 -26.11
C VAL A 215 -26.96 -0.17 -25.66
N ASN A 216 -27.29 0.42 -24.51
CA ASN A 216 -28.69 0.58 -24.09
C ASN A 216 -29.18 1.99 -24.46
N ALA A 217 -30.29 2.08 -25.20
CA ALA A 217 -30.85 3.34 -25.68
C ALA A 217 -32.39 3.36 -25.60
N ASN A 218 -32.89 4.36 -24.86
CA ASN A 218 -34.13 5.13 -25.00
C ASN A 218 -35.47 4.50 -25.44
N ALA A 219 -36.50 4.78 -24.63
CA ALA A 219 -37.86 5.22 -25.01
C ALA A 219 -38.57 5.72 -23.71
N ALA A 220 -39.56 6.63 -23.65
CA ALA A 220 -40.32 7.49 -24.58
C ALA A 220 -41.16 8.48 -23.71
N ASP A 221 -41.82 9.57 -24.15
CA ASP A 221 -41.73 10.48 -25.32
C ASP A 221 -42.72 11.66 -25.07
N GLY A 222 -42.68 12.74 -25.86
CA GLY A 222 -43.77 13.73 -25.98
C GLY A 222 -43.64 15.04 -25.18
N GLY A 223 -43.48 16.18 -25.88
CA GLY A 223 -43.20 17.48 -25.27
C GLY A 223 -44.35 18.46 -24.99
N SER A 224 -43.93 19.71 -24.73
CA SER A 224 -44.56 20.99 -25.11
C SER A 224 -45.30 21.88 -24.07
N ILE A 225 -44.88 23.17 -24.08
CA ILE A 225 -45.51 24.44 -23.64
C ILE A 225 -45.86 24.64 -22.14
N GLY A 226 -45.38 25.75 -21.57
CA GLY A 226 -45.42 26.05 -20.14
C GLY A 226 -46.48 27.05 -19.65
N SER A 227 -46.35 27.50 -18.40
CA SER A 227 -46.93 28.73 -17.80
C SER A 227 -46.53 28.87 -16.32
N THR A 228 -46.36 30.11 -15.84
CA THR A 228 -46.30 30.52 -14.42
C THR A 228 -47.66 31.07 -13.99
N PRO A 229 -48.14 30.95 -12.71
CA PRO A 229 -47.65 31.81 -11.62
C PRO A 229 -47.72 31.26 -10.15
N THR A 230 -47.28 32.11 -9.22
CA THR A 230 -47.24 32.09 -7.73
C THR A 230 -48.62 32.15 -7.01
N PRO A 231 -48.75 32.18 -5.64
CA PRO A 231 -48.01 31.52 -4.53
C PRO A 231 -48.91 31.02 -3.32
N THR A 232 -48.28 30.45 -2.27
CA THR A 232 -48.76 30.24 -0.84
C THR A 232 -49.85 29.18 -0.51
N PRO A 233 -50.01 28.71 0.76
CA PRO A 233 -49.02 28.47 1.83
C PRO A 233 -49.13 27.09 2.57
N ALA A 234 -48.03 26.71 3.24
CA ALA A 234 -47.92 25.90 4.47
C ALA A 234 -48.72 24.58 4.64
N GLU A 235 -48.00 23.45 4.68
CA GLU A 235 -48.33 22.36 5.61
C GLU A 235 -47.09 21.56 6.07
N ASN A 236 -47.15 21.01 7.29
CA ASN A 236 -46.01 20.46 8.03
C ASN A 236 -45.35 19.24 7.35
N ARG A 237 -44.10 19.37 6.89
CA ARG A 237 -43.23 18.22 6.61
C ARG A 237 -42.21 18.03 7.75
N ARG A 238 -42.59 17.16 8.68
CA ARG A 238 -41.73 16.65 9.77
C ARG A 238 -40.44 16.07 9.17
N GLN A 239 -39.30 16.68 9.45
CA GLN A 239 -38.00 16.21 8.97
C GLN A 239 -37.63 14.92 9.72
N GLN A 240 -37.90 13.77 9.11
CA GLN A 240 -37.17 12.55 9.44
C GLN A 240 -35.81 12.64 8.75
N ALA A 241 -34.84 13.22 9.46
CA ALA A 241 -33.43 13.07 9.10
C ALA A 241 -33.05 11.60 9.31
N SER A 242 -33.13 10.79 8.25
CA SER A 242 -32.62 9.42 8.27
C SER A 242 -31.10 9.49 8.33
N SER A 243 -30.54 9.37 9.54
CA SER A 243 -29.12 9.14 9.76
C SER A 243 -28.74 7.78 9.18
N GLN A 244 -28.42 7.75 7.88
CA GLN A 244 -27.83 6.59 7.24
C GLN A 244 -26.40 6.43 7.76
N THR A 245 -26.25 5.68 8.85
CA THR A 245 -24.97 5.10 9.23
C THR A 245 -24.54 4.18 8.10
N THR A 246 -23.60 4.62 7.27
CA THR A 246 -23.04 3.82 6.17
C THR A 246 -22.18 2.71 6.75
N ALA A 247 -22.81 1.61 7.15
CA ALA A 247 -22.13 0.45 7.69
C ALA A 247 -21.01 0.00 6.73
N PHE A 248 -19.77 -0.06 7.24
CA PHE A 248 -18.60 -0.40 6.44
C PHE A 248 -18.77 -1.81 5.85
N LYS A 249 -18.97 -1.87 4.53
CA LYS A 249 -19.00 -3.15 3.81
C LYS A 249 -17.58 -3.71 3.76
N ARG A 250 -17.36 -4.87 4.39
CA ARG A 250 -16.07 -5.58 4.30
C ARG A 250 -15.69 -5.76 2.82
N PRO A 251 -14.43 -5.42 2.43
CA PRO A 251 -13.96 -5.63 1.06
C PRO A 251 -13.95 -7.12 0.68
N SER A 252 -13.94 -7.41 -0.62
CA SER A 252 -13.91 -8.80 -1.10
C SER A 252 -12.60 -9.50 -0.71
N LYS A 253 -12.65 -10.81 -0.49
CA LYS A 253 -11.47 -11.63 -0.14
C LYS A 253 -10.31 -11.44 -1.12
N GLN A 254 -10.61 -11.35 -2.42
CA GLN A 254 -9.63 -11.10 -3.49
C GLN A 254 -8.92 -9.75 -3.33
N LEU A 255 -9.65 -8.68 -3.01
CA LEU A 255 -9.07 -7.35 -2.81
C LEU A 255 -8.19 -7.28 -1.55
N ILE A 256 -8.57 -8.04 -0.49
CA ILE A 256 -7.76 -8.18 0.72
C ILE A 256 -6.46 -8.96 0.39
N GLU A 257 -6.55 -10.06 -0.33
CA GLU A 257 -5.39 -10.87 -0.74
C GLU A 257 -4.43 -10.08 -1.64
N GLU A 258 -4.95 -9.32 -2.60
CA GLU A 258 -4.17 -8.42 -3.47
C GLU A 258 -3.45 -7.34 -2.64
N ARG A 259 -4.15 -6.68 -1.70
CA ARG A 259 -3.54 -5.69 -0.78
C ARG A 259 -2.43 -6.31 0.06
N MET A 260 -2.67 -7.49 0.63
CA MET A 260 -1.69 -8.20 1.45
C MET A 260 -0.45 -8.59 0.63
N GLU A 261 -0.63 -9.09 -0.59
CA GLU A 261 0.48 -9.49 -1.46
C GLU A 261 1.31 -8.28 -1.91
N GLU A 262 0.68 -7.14 -2.24
CA GLU A 262 1.40 -5.92 -2.56
C GLU A 262 2.18 -5.35 -1.38
N ASP A 263 1.66 -5.42 -0.14
CA ASP A 263 2.41 -5.00 1.04
C ASP A 263 3.54 -5.97 1.41
N ARG A 264 3.35 -7.29 1.25
CA ARG A 264 4.45 -8.27 1.35
C ARG A 264 5.56 -7.94 0.36
N GLU A 265 5.21 -7.71 -0.90
CA GLU A 265 6.16 -7.44 -1.97
C GLU A 265 6.83 -6.07 -1.80
N ARG A 266 6.12 -5.04 -1.30
CA ARG A 266 6.69 -3.74 -0.92
C ARG A 266 7.71 -3.89 0.22
N HIS A 267 7.37 -4.66 1.25
CA HIS A 267 8.24 -4.86 2.41
C HIS A 267 9.45 -5.74 2.05
N LYS A 268 9.26 -6.75 1.19
CA LYS A 268 10.35 -7.55 0.61
C LYS A 268 11.33 -6.66 -0.15
N ARG A 269 10.86 -5.83 -1.10
CA ARG A 269 11.71 -4.86 -1.83
C ARG A 269 12.43 -3.87 -0.92
N LEU A 270 11.81 -3.46 0.19
CA LEU A 270 12.48 -2.61 1.17
C LEU A 270 13.69 -3.32 1.79
N ARG A 271 13.57 -4.61 2.14
CA ARG A 271 14.67 -5.39 2.74
C ARG A 271 15.72 -5.83 1.72
N GLU A 272 15.35 -5.98 0.44
CA GLU A 272 16.27 -6.30 -0.66
C GLU A 272 17.42 -5.30 -0.85
N THR A 273 17.32 -4.07 -0.34
CA THR A 273 18.36 -3.04 -0.47
C THR A 273 18.96 -2.56 0.86
N ILE A 274 18.54 -3.11 2.02
CA ILE A 274 19.04 -2.66 3.33
C ILE A 274 20.51 -3.04 3.56
N TRP A 275 20.94 -4.18 3.02
CA TRP A 275 22.33 -4.65 3.10
C TRP A 275 23.26 -4.00 2.06
N ALA A 276 22.72 -3.23 1.11
CA ALA A 276 23.47 -2.75 -0.05
C ALA A 276 24.28 -1.50 0.29
N ILE A 277 25.60 -1.67 0.43
CA ILE A 277 26.54 -0.58 0.61
C ILE A 277 26.94 -0.05 -0.77
N TYR A 278 26.70 1.24 -1.00
CA TYR A 278 27.10 1.91 -2.24
C TYR A 278 28.37 2.72 -1.97
N PRO A 279 29.45 2.57 -2.78
CA PRO A 279 30.59 3.46 -2.69
C PRO A 279 30.14 4.90 -2.98
N ALA A 280 30.80 5.88 -2.36
CA ALA A 280 30.49 7.27 -2.66
C ALA A 280 30.83 7.53 -4.15
N ARG A 281 30.02 8.38 -4.79
CA ARG A 281 30.03 8.56 -6.24
C ARG A 281 31.38 9.04 -6.81
N ASP A 282 32.24 9.58 -5.94
CA ASP A 282 33.55 10.13 -6.27
C ASP A 282 34.73 9.20 -5.85
N ASP A 283 34.48 8.07 -5.17
CA ASP A 283 35.51 7.13 -4.67
C ASP A 283 36.29 6.41 -5.78
N ALA A 284 35.77 6.42 -7.01
CA ALA A 284 36.45 5.86 -8.18
C ALA A 284 37.77 6.58 -8.53
N ALA A 285 38.08 7.70 -7.87
CA ALA A 285 39.27 8.50 -8.05
C ALA A 285 40.28 8.42 -6.88
N LEU A 286 40.14 7.47 -5.94
CA LEU A 286 41.08 7.35 -4.84
C LEU A 286 42.46 6.86 -5.33
N ASP A 287 43.41 7.79 -5.42
CA ASP A 287 44.81 7.51 -5.67
C ASP A 287 45.39 6.63 -4.54
N ARG A 288 46.19 5.62 -4.89
CA ARG A 288 46.83 4.70 -3.93
C ARG A 288 48.09 5.31 -3.30
N SER A 289 48.09 6.63 -3.10
CA SER A 289 49.17 7.34 -2.42
C SER A 289 49.04 7.15 -0.90
N LEU A 290 50.12 6.66 -0.28
CA LEU A 290 50.17 6.21 1.12
C LEU A 290 50.30 7.38 2.11
N GLU A 291 49.55 8.47 1.93
CA GLU A 291 49.71 9.71 2.68
C GLU A 291 48.36 10.26 3.18
N GLY A 292 47.78 9.56 4.16
CA GLY A 292 46.54 9.94 4.84
C GLY A 292 45.74 8.74 5.30
N LEU A 293 45.92 8.31 6.56
CA LEU A 293 45.23 7.14 7.14
C LEU A 293 43.69 7.33 7.17
N GLU A 294 43.24 8.58 7.21
CA GLU A 294 41.83 8.98 7.15
C GLU A 294 41.16 8.65 5.80
N ALA A 295 41.92 8.50 4.71
CA ALA A 295 41.39 8.12 3.40
C ALA A 295 41.23 6.60 3.21
N PHE A 296 41.62 5.78 4.19
CA PHE A 296 41.53 4.31 4.11
C PHE A 296 40.17 3.76 4.59
N VAL A 297 39.38 4.59 5.27
CA VAL A 297 38.09 4.19 5.85
C VAL A 297 37.01 4.26 4.78
N GLY A 298 36.79 3.16 4.06
CA GLY A 298 35.76 3.10 3.02
C GLY A 298 34.33 3.17 3.59
N PRO A 299 33.32 3.46 2.75
CA PRO A 299 31.91 3.57 3.17
C PRO A 299 31.37 2.33 3.89
N GLU A 300 31.93 1.14 3.63
CA GLU A 300 31.60 -0.09 4.36
C GLU A 300 31.95 -0.01 5.85
N PHE A 301 33.13 0.53 6.19
CA PHE A 301 33.55 0.71 7.58
C PHE A 301 32.79 1.85 8.24
N GLU A 302 32.59 2.99 7.57
CA GLU A 302 31.81 4.10 8.16
C GLU A 302 30.38 3.68 8.49
N MET A 303 29.75 2.88 7.62
CA MET A 303 28.41 2.35 7.88
C MET A 303 28.41 1.36 9.04
N PHE A 304 29.37 0.44 9.09
CA PHE A 304 29.51 -0.54 10.18
C PHE A 304 29.82 0.10 11.53
N TRP A 305 30.72 1.09 11.57
CA TRP A 305 31.17 1.76 12.78
C TRP A 305 30.23 2.88 13.25
N GLY A 306 29.48 3.47 12.31
CA GLY A 306 28.44 4.46 12.58
C GLY A 306 27.07 3.84 12.91
N ASP A 307 26.91 2.53 12.73
CA ASP A 307 25.75 1.80 13.24
C ASP A 307 25.81 1.79 14.78
N ALA A 308 25.01 2.65 15.39
CA ALA A 308 24.92 2.80 16.84
C ALA A 308 24.08 1.69 17.51
N THR A 309 23.85 0.57 16.83
CA THR A 309 23.50 -0.67 17.52
C THR A 309 24.72 -1.12 18.33
N GLU A 310 24.63 -0.99 19.66
CA GLU A 310 25.62 -1.54 20.60
C GLU A 310 25.56 -3.07 20.57
N ALA A 311 26.12 -3.66 19.50
CA ALA A 311 26.31 -5.09 19.33
C ALA A 311 27.51 -5.54 20.17
N GLU A 312 27.31 -5.62 21.50
CA GLU A 312 28.19 -6.42 22.35
C GLU A 312 28.17 -7.88 21.87
N ILE A 313 29.34 -8.53 21.89
CA ILE A 313 29.48 -9.95 21.54
C ILE A 313 28.53 -10.76 22.43
N ASN A 314 27.59 -11.45 21.81
CA ASN A 314 26.52 -12.17 22.51
C ASN A 314 26.75 -13.70 22.50
N ASP A 315 25.81 -14.45 23.08
CA ASP A 315 25.92 -15.91 23.18
C ASP A 315 25.92 -16.60 21.79
N ASP A 316 25.15 -16.10 20.81
CA ASP A 316 25.11 -16.63 19.44
C ASP A 316 26.47 -16.40 18.72
N ASP A 317 27.12 -15.25 18.93
CA ASP A 317 28.47 -14.96 18.41
C ASP A 317 29.51 -15.92 19.01
N MET A 318 29.41 -16.20 20.31
CA MET A 318 30.29 -17.12 21.03
C MET A 318 30.09 -18.58 20.59
N GLU A 319 28.86 -18.99 20.30
CA GLU A 319 28.52 -20.30 19.73
C GLU A 319 29.12 -20.44 18.32
N LEU A 320 28.92 -19.45 17.44
CA LEU A 320 29.48 -19.43 16.09
C LEU A 320 31.02 -19.57 16.09
N MET A 321 31.70 -18.84 16.99
CA MET A 321 33.17 -18.94 17.14
C MET A 321 33.63 -20.31 17.64
N ALA A 322 32.84 -20.99 18.48
CA ALA A 322 33.14 -22.32 18.96
C ALA A 322 32.95 -23.37 17.85
N GLU A 323 31.86 -23.29 17.08
CA GLU A 323 31.61 -24.16 15.93
C GLU A 323 32.70 -24.04 14.86
N GLU A 324 33.13 -22.81 14.51
CA GLU A 324 34.22 -22.62 13.54
C GLU A 324 35.54 -23.24 14.06
N ALA A 325 35.82 -23.13 15.36
CA ALA A 325 37.00 -23.73 15.97
C ALA A 325 36.98 -25.27 15.95
N GLU A 326 35.82 -25.89 16.19
CA GLU A 326 35.64 -27.34 16.10
C GLU A 326 35.80 -27.84 14.66
N LEU A 327 35.09 -27.26 13.70
CA LEU A 327 35.22 -27.58 12.26
C LEU A 327 36.66 -27.45 11.76
N LYS A 328 37.39 -26.44 12.25
CA LYS A 328 38.79 -26.23 11.91
C LYS A 328 39.70 -27.29 12.53
N ALA A 329 39.44 -27.70 13.77
CA ALA A 329 40.17 -28.80 14.40
C ALA A 329 39.92 -30.14 13.68
N GLU A 330 38.68 -30.43 13.29
CA GLU A 330 38.34 -31.60 12.48
C GLU A 330 39.06 -31.59 11.13
N SER A 331 39.14 -30.44 10.46
CA SER A 331 39.80 -30.30 9.15
C SER A 331 41.32 -30.54 9.17
N LEU A 332 41.94 -30.55 10.36
CA LEU A 332 43.37 -30.73 10.59
C LEU A 332 43.73 -32.14 11.09
N SER A 333 42.74 -33.03 11.29
CA SER A 333 42.90 -34.41 11.78
C SER A 333 42.91 -35.46 10.67
#